data_AF-A0ABD5S4L9-F1
#
_entry.id   AF-A0ABD5S4L9-F1
#
_cell.length_a   1.000
_cell.length_b   1.000
_cell.length_c   1.000
_cell.angle_alpha   90.00
_cell.angle_beta   90.00
_cell.angle_gamma   90.00
#
_symmetry.space_group_name_H-M   'P 1'
#
loop_
_entity.id
_entity.type
_entity.pdbx_description
1 polymer ?
#
loop_
_entity_poly.entity_id
_entity_poly.type
_entity_poly.pdbx_seq_one_letter_code
_entity_poly.pdbx_strand_id
1 'polypeptide(L)'
;VGEIEWAAAAVGVPQAVLALLLAPLATELPEKFNSIIWISSDKDTLALGNITGAMAFQGTLPVTLGIVFTSWNLSLTWGTTGFLNGLSAVLAIVSGAILYVRAREVGDGNLNPRPFLLGGLLYLGFIAVTLYHVFVVGLSGTA
;
A
#
# COMPACT_ATOMS: atom_id res chain seq x y z
N VAL A 1 -0.36 0.58 -19.68
CA VAL A 1 -0.41 2.05 -19.56
C VAL A 1 -1.56 2.62 -20.38
N GLY A 2 -1.69 2.29 -21.68
CA GLY A 2 -2.80 2.78 -22.53
C GLY A 2 -4.23 2.48 -22.04
N GLU A 3 -4.47 1.32 -21.40
CA GLU A 3 -5.81 0.99 -20.86
C GLU A 3 -6.24 1.87 -19.67
N ILE A 4 -5.28 2.32 -18.86
CA ILE A 4 -5.55 3.22 -17.73
C ILE A 4 -5.83 4.63 -18.24
N GLU A 5 -5.18 5.04 -19.33
CA GLU A 5 -5.36 6.35 -19.96
C GLU A 5 -6.77 6.50 -20.56
N TRP A 6 -7.26 5.47 -21.25
CA TRP A 6 -8.66 5.43 -21.73
C TRP A 6 -9.67 5.44 -20.59
N ALA A 7 -9.48 4.59 -19.57
CA ALA A 7 -10.39 4.52 -18.43
C ALA A 7 -10.38 5.82 -17.60
N ALA A 8 -9.23 6.47 -17.45
CA ALA A 8 -9.10 7.77 -16.80
C ALA A 8 -9.85 8.87 -17.57
N ALA A 9 -9.73 8.89 -18.91
CA ALA A 9 -10.45 9.82 -19.77
C ALA A 9 -11.98 9.59 -19.73
N ALA A 10 -12.43 8.34 -19.63
CA ALA A 10 -13.85 7.99 -19.54
C ALA A 10 -14.49 8.36 -18.19
N VAL A 11 -13.72 8.28 -17.09
CA VAL A 11 -14.20 8.52 -15.72
C VAL A 11 -13.94 9.96 -15.25
N GLY A 12 -13.14 10.74 -15.99
CA GLY A 12 -12.81 12.14 -15.66
C GLY A 12 -11.88 12.28 -14.45
N VAL A 13 -11.10 11.23 -14.15
CA VAL A 13 -10.19 11.15 -12.99
C VAL A 13 -8.75 11.08 -13.50
N PRO A 14 -7.78 11.76 -12.86
CA PRO A 14 -6.38 11.70 -13.27
C PRO A 14 -5.85 10.26 -13.33
N GLN A 15 -5.07 9.95 -14.37
CA GLN A 15 -4.48 8.63 -14.58
C GLN A 15 -3.71 8.11 -13.34
N ALA A 16 -3.00 9.01 -12.64
CA ALA A 16 -2.26 8.67 -11.43
C ALA A 16 -3.18 8.15 -10.30
N VAL A 17 -4.37 8.74 -10.16
CA VAL A 17 -5.36 8.32 -9.15
C VAL A 17 -5.97 6.97 -9.52
N LEU A 18 -6.27 6.77 -10.80
CA LEU A 18 -6.79 5.49 -11.27
C LEU A 18 -5.74 4.36 -11.12
N ALA A 19 -4.47 4.65 -11.43
CA ALA A 19 -3.37 3.72 -11.23
C ALA A 19 -3.14 3.38 -9.75
N LEU A 20 -3.25 4.36 -8.85
CA LEU A 20 -3.11 4.17 -7.39
C LEU A 20 -4.16 3.17 -6.85
N LEU A 21 -5.35 3.12 -7.43
CA LEU A 21 -6.42 2.22 -7.01
C LEU A 21 -6.37 0.87 -7.72
N LEU A 22 -6.18 0.88 -9.05
CA LEU A 22 -6.25 -0.33 -9.86
C LEU A 22 -5.00 -1.20 -9.76
N ALA A 23 -3.81 -0.60 -9.63
CA ALA A 23 -2.58 -1.39 -9.59
C ALA A 23 -2.52 -2.32 -8.36
N PRO A 24 -2.78 -1.85 -7.12
CA PRO A 24 -2.80 -2.75 -5.96
C PRO A 24 -3.91 -3.81 -6.05
N LEU A 25 -5.06 -3.45 -6.62
CA LEU A 25 -6.16 -4.40 -6.80
C LEU A 25 -5.76 -5.52 -7.78
N ALA A 26 -5.14 -5.16 -8.90
CA ALA A 26 -4.72 -6.13 -9.91
C ALA A 26 -3.62 -7.08 -9.41
N THR A 27 -2.71 -6.61 -8.55
CA THR A 27 -1.61 -7.43 -8.02
C THR A 27 -2.06 -8.36 -6.91
N GLU A 28 -3.01 -7.95 -6.07
CA GLU A 28 -3.51 -8.76 -4.94
C GLU A 28 -4.62 -9.75 -5.34
N LEU A 29 -5.39 -9.44 -6.39
CA LEU A 29 -6.53 -10.26 -6.81
C LEU A 29 -6.20 -11.75 -7.05
N PRO A 30 -5.15 -12.09 -7.84
CA PRO A 30 -4.79 -13.50 -8.07
C PRO A 30 -4.51 -14.27 -6.76
N GLU A 31 -3.85 -13.62 -5.82
CA GLU A 31 -3.50 -14.20 -4.52
C GLU A 31 -4.74 -14.38 -3.63
N LYS A 32 -5.69 -13.45 -3.67
CA LYS A 32 -6.99 -13.60 -2.99
C LYS A 32 -7.80 -14.76 -3.56
N PHE A 33 -7.83 -14.94 -4.88
CA PHE A 33 -8.54 -16.06 -5.50
C PHE A 33 -7.95 -17.42 -5.11
N ASN A 34 -6.62 -17.59 -5.16
CA ASN A 34 -5.97 -18.84 -4.73
C ASN A 34 -6.30 -19.19 -3.28
N SER A 35 -6.29 -18.18 -2.41
CA SER A 35 -6.59 -18.38 -1.00
C SER A 35 -8.04 -18.77 -0.74
N ILE A 36 -9.00 -18.15 -1.45
CA ILE A 36 -10.43 -18.50 -1.37
C ILE A 36 -10.65 -19.95 -1.81
N ILE A 37 -10.04 -20.37 -2.93
CA ILE A 37 -10.17 -21.73 -3.45
C ILE A 37 -9.62 -22.76 -2.45
N TRP A 38 -8.48 -22.49 -1.83
CA TRP A 38 -7.88 -23.40 -0.85
C TRP A 38 -8.62 -23.45 0.48
N ILE A 39 -9.13 -22.32 0.98
CA ILE A 39 -10.03 -22.31 2.14
C ILE A 39 -11.29 -23.13 1.83
N SER A 40 -11.87 -22.98 0.63
CA SER A 40 -13.03 -23.77 0.22
C SER A 40 -12.75 -25.27 0.05
N SER A 41 -11.47 -25.65 0.09
CA SER A 41 -10.99 -27.05 0.01
C SER A 41 -10.45 -27.57 1.34
N ASP A 42 -10.73 -26.91 2.47
CA ASP A 42 -10.22 -27.23 3.82
C ASP A 42 -8.67 -27.24 3.92
N LYS A 43 -7.98 -26.46 3.08
CA LYS A 43 -6.51 -26.35 3.04
C LYS A 43 -6.01 -25.07 3.72
N ASP A 44 -6.47 -24.81 4.93
CA ASP A 44 -6.23 -23.55 5.65
C ASP A 44 -4.74 -23.25 5.87
N THR A 45 -3.92 -24.26 6.16
CA THR A 45 -2.47 -24.12 6.33
C THR A 45 -1.76 -23.70 5.05
N LEU A 46 -2.19 -24.22 3.89
CA LEU A 46 -1.65 -23.83 2.59
C LEU A 46 -2.12 -22.43 2.19
N ALA A 47 -3.38 -22.09 2.46
CA ALA A 47 -3.92 -20.76 2.21
C ALA A 47 -3.20 -19.69 3.03
N LEU A 48 -3.03 -19.93 4.34
CA LEU A 48 -2.29 -19.02 5.23
C LEU A 48 -0.83 -18.91 4.82
N GLY A 49 -0.14 -20.02 4.52
CA GLY A 49 1.26 -20.01 4.10
C GLY A 49 1.49 -19.22 2.81
N ASN A 50 0.56 -19.30 1.85
CA ASN A 50 0.65 -18.51 0.62
C ASN A 50 0.40 -17.02 0.86
N ILE A 51 -0.64 -16.66 1.64
CA ILE A 51 -0.92 -15.25 1.96
C ILE A 51 0.25 -14.62 2.71
N THR A 52 0.75 -15.28 3.76
CA THR A 52 1.85 -14.72 4.57
C THR A 52 3.16 -14.70 3.79
N GLY A 53 3.43 -15.73 2.98
CA GLY A 53 4.61 -15.80 2.12
C GLY A 53 4.62 -14.71 1.05
N ALA A 54 3.50 -14.49 0.36
CA ALA A 54 3.36 -13.43 -0.63
C ALA A 54 3.57 -12.04 0.01
N MET A 55 2.93 -11.77 1.15
CA MET A 55 3.11 -10.50 1.86
C MET A 55 4.56 -10.28 2.33
N ALA A 56 5.24 -11.33 2.81
CA ALA A 56 6.64 -11.25 3.21
C ALA A 56 7.57 -10.97 2.02
N PHE A 57 7.33 -11.61 0.87
CA PHE A 57 8.08 -11.36 -0.37
C PHE A 57 7.84 -9.93 -0.88
N GLN A 58 6.58 -9.51 -1.01
CA GLN A 58 6.21 -8.19 -1.52
C GLN A 58 6.70 -7.06 -0.62
N GLY A 59 6.67 -7.24 0.70
CA GLY A 59 7.17 -6.27 1.67
C GLY A 59 8.70 -6.14 1.72
N THR A 60 9.44 -7.09 1.12
CA THR A 60 10.91 -7.11 1.18
C THR A 60 11.52 -6.82 -0.19
N LEU A 61 11.41 -7.74 -1.15
CA LEU A 61 12.18 -7.69 -2.39
C LEU A 61 11.71 -6.56 -3.34
N PRO A 62 10.43 -6.47 -3.73
CA PRO A 62 9.97 -5.37 -4.59
C PRO A 62 10.17 -3.99 -3.96
N VAL A 63 9.86 -3.86 -2.66
CA VAL A 63 10.02 -2.59 -1.92
C VAL A 63 11.50 -2.18 -1.85
N THR A 64 12.40 -3.11 -1.51
CA THR A 64 13.84 -2.81 -1.43
C THR A 64 14.40 -2.41 -2.79
N LEU A 65 14.05 -3.15 -3.85
CA LEU A 65 14.45 -2.79 -5.21
C LEU A 65 13.91 -1.41 -5.60
N GLY A 66 12.63 -1.13 -5.30
CA GLY A 66 12.04 0.18 -5.53
C GLY A 66 12.80 1.30 -4.83
N ILE A 67 13.15 1.13 -3.56
CA ILE A 67 13.89 2.11 -2.77
C ILE A 67 15.32 2.32 -3.30
N VAL A 68 16.01 1.24 -3.71
CA VAL A 68 17.39 1.30 -4.22
C VAL A 68 17.45 1.99 -5.59
N PHE A 69 16.47 1.74 -6.45
CA PHE A 69 16.46 2.25 -7.83
C PHE A 69 15.68 3.56 -8.01
N THR A 70 15.04 4.08 -6.96
CA THR A 70 14.29 5.35 -7.02
C THR A 70 15.11 6.52 -6.47
N SER A 71 14.91 7.70 -7.06
CA SER A 71 15.55 8.93 -6.59
C SER A 71 15.02 9.36 -5.22
N TRP A 72 15.94 9.60 -4.28
CA TRP A 72 15.60 10.06 -2.94
C TRP A 72 15.37 11.58 -2.92
N ASN A 73 14.11 11.99 -3.02
CA ASN A 73 13.70 13.35 -2.74
C ASN A 73 12.82 13.34 -1.48
N LEU A 74 13.41 13.71 -0.34
CA LEU A 74 12.75 13.75 0.97
C LEU A 74 12.62 15.19 1.49
N SER A 75 12.41 16.15 0.59
CA SER A 75 12.22 17.55 0.98
C SER A 75 10.93 17.69 1.80
N LEU A 76 11.01 18.30 2.99
CA LEU A 76 9.83 18.53 3.85
C LEU A 76 9.06 19.82 3.49
N THR A 77 9.30 20.38 2.30
CA THR A 77 8.58 21.55 1.80
C THR A 77 7.19 21.17 1.31
N TRP A 78 6.15 21.71 1.94
CA TRP A 78 4.75 21.49 1.58
C TRP A 78 4.47 21.79 0.10
N GLY A 79 3.60 20.98 -0.52
CA GLY A 79 3.22 21.15 -1.92
C GLY A 79 4.23 20.62 -2.93
N THR A 80 5.24 19.85 -2.50
CA THR A 80 6.21 19.20 -3.39
C THR A 80 6.06 17.68 -3.36
N THR A 81 6.53 16.99 -4.42
CA THR A 81 6.63 15.52 -4.44
C THR A 81 7.53 14.99 -3.32
N GLY A 82 8.55 15.77 -2.93
CA GLY A 82 9.43 15.44 -1.82
C GLY A 82 8.71 15.31 -0.49
N PHE A 83 7.70 16.15 -0.27
CA PHE A 83 6.90 16.10 0.96
C PHE A 83 6.08 14.82 1.02
N LEU A 84 5.47 14.41 -0.10
CA LEU A 84 4.71 13.15 -0.17
C LEU A 84 5.60 11.93 0.08
N ASN A 85 6.81 11.92 -0.48
CA ASN A 85 7.79 10.86 -0.24
C ASN A 85 8.28 10.84 1.22
N GLY A 86 8.56 12.00 1.81
CA GLY A 86 8.94 12.11 3.21
C GLY A 86 7.81 11.66 4.15
N LEU A 87 6.58 12.09 3.87
CA LEU A 87 5.40 11.71 4.63
C LEU A 87 5.13 10.21 4.54
N SER A 88 5.20 9.61 3.35
CA SER A 88 4.99 8.17 3.17
C SER A 88 6.02 7.35 3.92
N ALA A 89 7.30 7.75 3.90
CA ALA A 89 8.37 7.10 4.66
C ALA A 89 8.12 7.18 6.18
N VAL A 90 7.75 8.34 6.71
CA VAL A 90 7.44 8.52 8.14
C VAL A 90 6.23 7.66 8.53
N LEU A 91 5.15 7.70 7.75
CA LEU A 91 3.95 6.91 8.03
C LEU A 91 4.22 5.41 7.95
N ALA A 92 5.05 4.95 7.01
CA ALA A 92 5.44 3.55 6.90
C ALA A 92 6.24 3.08 8.13
N ILE A 93 7.22 3.86 8.58
CA ILE A 93 8.03 3.55 9.77
C ILE A 93 7.15 3.54 11.03
N VAL A 94 6.28 4.55 11.20
CA VAL A 94 5.39 4.64 12.36
C VAL A 94 4.39 3.49 12.37
N SER A 95 3.75 3.20 11.24
CA SER A 95 2.82 2.07 11.10
C SER A 95 3.50 0.74 11.41
N GLY A 96 4.68 0.50 10.83
CA GLY A 96 5.48 -0.70 11.06
C GLY A 96 5.93 -0.85 12.52
N ALA A 97 6.34 0.24 13.18
CA ALA A 97 6.72 0.23 14.58
C ALA A 97 5.52 -0.10 15.48
N ILE A 98 4.34 0.47 15.20
CA ILE A 98 3.11 0.14 15.94
C ILE A 98 2.77 -1.34 15.76
N LEU A 99 2.78 -1.84 14.52
CA LEU A 99 2.52 -3.24 14.22
C LEU A 99 3.51 -4.17 14.95
N TYR A 100 4.80 -3.84 14.93
CA TYR A 100 5.85 -4.61 15.60
C TYR A 100 5.66 -4.65 17.12
N VAL A 101 5.42 -3.49 17.76
CA VAL A 101 5.19 -3.42 19.21
C VAL A 101 3.94 -4.21 19.59
N ARG A 102 2.85 -4.07 18.84
CA ARG A 102 1.60 -4.80 19.10
C ARG A 102 1.75 -6.30 18.90
N ALA A 103 2.45 -6.73 17.86
CA ALA A 103 2.74 -8.14 17.63
C ALA A 103 3.57 -8.72 18.78
N ARG A 104 4.53 -7.95 19.32
CA ARG A 104 5.36 -8.36 20.45
C ARG A 104 4.59 -8.43 21.78
N GLU A 105 3.66 -7.50 22.01
CA GLU A 105 2.85 -7.44 23.24
C GLU A 105 1.88 -8.62 23.38
N VAL A 106 1.47 -9.24 22.26
CA VAL A 106 0.49 -10.34 22.26
C VAL A 106 1.08 -11.69 22.71
N GLY A 107 2.39 -11.91 22.57
CA GLY A 107 3.04 -13.16 22.98
C GLY A 107 2.37 -14.40 22.34
N ASP A 108 2.09 -15.44 23.15
CA ASP A 108 1.36 -16.66 22.73
C ASP A 108 -0.18 -16.50 22.77
N GLY A 109 -0.69 -15.28 23.03
CA GLY A 109 -2.12 -15.00 23.11
C GLY A 109 -2.79 -14.83 21.75
N ASN A 110 -4.12 -14.73 21.74
CA ASN A 110 -4.87 -14.45 20.52
C ASN A 110 -4.66 -13.00 20.05
N LEU A 111 -4.29 -12.83 18.78
CA LEU A 111 -4.19 -11.53 18.11
C LEU A 111 -5.58 -10.91 17.98
N ASN A 112 -5.85 -9.83 18.71
CA ASN A 112 -7.04 -9.02 18.48
C ASN A 112 -6.86 -8.25 17.17
N PRO A 113 -7.75 -8.36 16.16
CA PRO A 113 -7.57 -7.70 14.87
C PRO A 113 -7.71 -6.17 14.91
N ARG A 114 -8.45 -5.62 15.88
CA ARG A 114 -8.83 -4.19 15.90
C ARG A 114 -7.64 -3.22 15.89
N PRO A 115 -6.57 -3.42 16.68
CA PRO A 115 -5.40 -2.54 16.66
C PRO A 115 -4.62 -2.58 15.34
N PHE A 116 -4.71 -3.67 14.57
CA PHE A 116 -4.06 -3.80 13.27
C PHE A 116 -4.72 -2.95 12.18
N LEU A 117 -5.99 -2.53 12.38
CA LEU A 117 -6.70 -1.61 11.48
C LEU A 117 -6.13 -0.18 11.52
N LEU A 118 -5.33 0.16 12.53
CA LEU A 118 -4.71 1.48 12.64
C LEU A 118 -3.77 1.76 11.45
N GLY A 119 -3.04 0.76 10.95
CA GLY A 119 -2.22 0.91 9.74
C GLY A 119 -3.07 1.26 8.52
N GLY A 120 -4.28 0.69 8.43
CA GLY A 120 -5.26 1.05 7.40
C GLY A 120 -5.72 2.50 7.50
N LEU A 121 -5.94 3.02 8.72
CA LEU A 121 -6.28 4.42 8.93
C LEU A 121 -5.15 5.37 8.53
N LEU A 122 -3.89 5.03 8.85
CA LEU A 122 -2.72 5.79 8.42
C LEU A 122 -2.60 5.82 6.89
N TYR A 123 -2.86 4.69 6.23
CA TYR A 123 -2.86 4.60 4.76
C TYR A 123 -3.98 5.43 4.12
N LEU A 124 -5.20 5.40 4.67
CA LEU A 124 -6.30 6.24 4.22
C LEU A 124 -5.98 7.74 4.37
N GLY A 125 -5.33 8.11 5.48
CA GLY A 125 -4.82 9.47 5.68
C GLY A 125 -3.82 9.88 4.61
N PHE A 126 -2.89 9.00 4.27
CA PHE A 126 -1.91 9.23 3.20
C PHE A 126 -2.57 9.41 1.83
N ILE A 127 -3.54 8.55 1.47
CA ILE A 127 -4.31 8.69 0.24
C ILE A 127 -5.01 10.05 0.19
N ALA A 128 -5.70 10.45 1.27
CA ALA A 128 -6.40 11.73 1.33
C ALA A 128 -5.45 12.92 1.08
N VAL A 129 -4.27 12.92 1.70
CA VAL A 129 -3.25 13.95 1.49
C VAL A 129 -2.72 13.93 0.06
N THR A 130 -2.51 12.75 -0.51
CA THR A 130 -2.03 12.58 -1.89
C THR A 130 -3.05 13.11 -2.89
N LEU A 131 -4.32 12.75 -2.74
CA LEU A 131 -5.40 13.25 -3.58
C LEU A 131 -5.54 14.77 -3.45
N TYR A 132 -5.44 15.32 -2.24
CA TYR A 132 -5.44 16.78 -2.04
C TYR A 132 -4.30 17.46 -2.82
N HIS A 133 -3.09 16.92 -2.76
CA HIS A 133 -1.94 17.47 -3.48
C HIS A 133 -2.11 17.38 -5.01
N VAL A 134 -2.68 16.28 -5.51
CA VAL A 134 -2.94 16.10 -6.95
C VAL A 134 -4.03 17.07 -7.43
N PHE A 135 -5.15 17.19 -6.72
CA PHE A 135 -6.32 17.94 -7.19
C PHE A 135 -6.31 19.43 -6.83
N VAL A 136 -5.75 19.82 -5.68
CA VAL A 136 -5.81 21.19 -5.18
C VAL A 136 -4.51 21.94 -5.40
N VAL A 137 -3.37 21.29 -5.13
CA VAL A 137 -2.04 21.90 -5.33
C VAL A 137 -1.60 21.81 -6.80
N GLY A 138 -2.22 20.92 -7.58
CA GLY A 138 -1.91 20.76 -9.00
C GLY A 138 -0.59 20.03 -9.24
N LEU A 139 -0.16 19.18 -8.31
CA LEU A 139 0.94 18.24 -8.54
C LEU A 139 0.50 17.21 -9.57
N SER A 140 0.69 17.53 -10.84
CA SER A 140 0.66 16.56 -11.92
C SER A 140 1.84 15.62 -11.72
N GLY A 141 1.55 14.33 -11.58
CA GLY A 141 2.55 13.26 -11.55
C GLY A 141 3.27 13.15 -12.89
N THR A 142 4.13 14.12 -13.19
CA THR A 142 5.21 14.01 -14.15
C THR A 142 6.50 13.95 -13.35
N ALA A 143 6.75 12.77 -12.79
CA ALA A 143 8.09 12.24 -12.65
C ALA A 143 8.24 11.19 -13.76
#